data_AF-A0A968YJR2-F1
#
_entry.id   AF-A0A968YJR2-F1
#
_cell.length_a   1.000
_cell.length_b   1.000
_cell.length_c   1.000
_cell.angle_alpha   90.00
_cell.angle_beta   90.00
_cell.angle_gamma   90.00
#
_symmetry.space_group_name_H-M   'P 1'
#
loop_
_entity.id
_entity.type
_entity.pdbx_description
1 polymer ?
#
loop_
_entity_poly.entity_id
_entity_poly.type
_entity_poly.pdbx_seq_one_letter_code
_entity_poly.pdbx_strand_id
1 'polypeptide(L)'
;MDASKSQLLLKRVVNVKAIVTTLWKEEVQQQLQTQINQIDQQLQQIDMEGQRAISAVQKQSLQPPGPQTLQQIENIQVQINQKKSELLEQKNQSLQNLQQVQFLELDQEVNQFQMEGFFRVEPGDNLISKLQVEVVLRDGVVEDIRGDI
;
A
#
# COMPACT_ATOMS: atom_id res chain seq x y z
N MET A 1 47.06 -18.63 17.82
CA MET A 1 45.74 -18.74 18.46
C MET A 1 44.88 -17.66 17.87
N ASP A 2 43.77 -18.09 17.26
CA ASP A 2 42.81 -17.33 16.48
C ASP A 2 42.40 -16.00 17.11
N ALA A 3 42.79 -14.89 16.48
CA ALA A 3 41.98 -13.69 16.55
C ALA A 3 40.75 -14.00 15.68
N SER A 4 39.66 -14.45 16.30
CA SER A 4 38.34 -14.51 15.68
C SER A 4 38.16 -13.26 14.84
N LYS A 5 38.04 -13.41 13.51
CA LYS A 5 37.71 -12.29 12.63
C LYS A 5 36.49 -11.60 13.22
N SER A 6 36.65 -10.34 13.64
CA SER A 6 35.57 -9.53 14.21
C SER A 6 34.52 -9.29 13.13
N GLN A 7 33.62 -10.26 12.93
CA GLN A 7 32.52 -10.18 11.98
C GLN A 7 31.22 -9.91 12.74
N LEU A 8 30.41 -8.98 12.24
CA LEU A 8 29.06 -8.74 12.72
C LEU A 8 28.07 -9.08 11.62
N LEU A 9 26.95 -9.71 11.99
CA LEU A 9 25.81 -9.89 11.11
C LEU A 9 24.84 -8.73 11.33
N LEU A 10 24.62 -7.92 10.30
CA LEU A 10 23.74 -6.76 10.36
C LEU A 10 22.54 -6.96 9.45
N LYS A 11 21.43 -6.29 9.80
CA LYS A 11 20.28 -6.12 8.92
C LYS A 11 20.57 -5.05 7.87
N ARG A 12 20.10 -5.24 6.65
CA ARG A 12 20.05 -4.23 5.59
C ARG A 12 18.70 -4.23 4.91
N VAL A 13 18.33 -3.10 4.32
CA VAL A 13 17.22 -3.02 3.38
C VAL A 13 17.74 -3.42 2.00
N VAL A 14 17.00 -4.26 1.30
CA VAL A 14 17.24 -4.64 -0.09
C VAL A 14 16.12 -4.04 -0.94
N ASN A 15 16.47 -3.19 -1.90
CA ASN A 15 15.49 -2.62 -2.82
C ASN A 15 15.17 -3.66 -3.90
N VAL A 16 13.89 -3.91 -4.12
CA VAL A 16 13.44 -4.81 -5.17
C VAL A 16 12.84 -3.98 -6.30
N LYS A 17 13.46 -4.08 -7.47
CA LYS A 17 13.01 -3.46 -8.71
C LYS A 17 12.38 -4.51 -9.60
N ALA A 18 11.38 -4.10 -10.37
CA ALA A 18 10.78 -4.90 -11.42
C ALA A 18 11.06 -4.25 -12.77
N ILE A 19 11.31 -5.09 -13.77
CA ILE A 19 11.36 -4.68 -15.16
C ILE A 19 9.95 -4.71 -15.71
N VAL A 20 9.57 -3.61 -16.34
CA VAL A 20 8.24 -3.44 -16.92
C VAL A 20 8.11 -4.31 -18.16
N THR A 21 7.36 -5.39 -18.03
CA THR A 21 6.95 -6.27 -19.14
C THR A 21 5.45 -6.09 -19.42
N THR A 22 4.96 -6.74 -20.48
CA THR A 22 3.51 -6.79 -20.73
C THR A 22 2.77 -7.52 -19.62
N LEU A 23 3.29 -8.66 -19.18
CA LEU A 23 2.70 -9.46 -18.10
C LEU A 23 2.66 -8.67 -16.80
N TRP A 24 3.79 -8.05 -16.43
CA TRP A 24 3.88 -7.22 -15.23
C TRP A 24 2.85 -6.07 -15.25
N LYS A 25 2.68 -5.39 -16.38
CA LYS A 25 1.67 -4.34 -16.52
C LYS A 25 0.27 -4.86 -16.32
N GLU A 26 -0.07 -6.01 -16.93
CA GLU A 26 -1.39 -6.64 -16.79
C GLU A 26 -1.67 -7.03 -15.33
N GLU A 27 -0.70 -7.63 -14.65
CA GLU A 27 -0.81 -8.02 -13.24
C GLU A 27 -1.02 -6.81 -12.32
N VAL A 28 -0.21 -5.75 -12.50
CA VAL A 28 -0.35 -4.52 -11.69
C VAL A 28 -1.68 -3.82 -11.97
N GLN A 29 -2.10 -3.75 -13.23
CA GLN A 29 -3.41 -3.20 -13.58
C GLN A 29 -4.55 -4.00 -12.95
N GLN A 30 -4.49 -5.33 -13.00
CA GLN A 30 -5.48 -6.20 -12.39
C GLN A 30 -5.53 -6.04 -10.87
N GLN A 31 -4.37 -5.93 -10.22
CA GLN A 31 -4.27 -5.69 -8.79
C GLN A 31 -4.91 -4.34 -8.41
N LEU A 32 -4.55 -3.27 -9.11
CA LEU A 32 -5.11 -1.92 -8.86
C LEU A 32 -6.62 -1.89 -9.12
N GLN A 33 -7.10 -2.54 -10.18
CA GLN A 33 -8.53 -2.63 -10.47
C GLN A 33 -9.28 -3.41 -9.38
N THR A 34 -8.69 -4.48 -8.86
CA THR A 34 -9.24 -5.25 -7.75
C THR A 34 -9.34 -4.40 -6.49
N GLN A 35 -8.30 -3.63 -6.18
CA GLN A 35 -8.30 -2.71 -5.04
C GLN A 35 -9.38 -1.63 -5.19
N ILE A 36 -9.52 -1.02 -6.36
CA ILE A 36 -10.57 -0.03 -6.64
C ILE A 36 -11.97 -0.63 -6.43
N ASN A 37 -12.19 -1.85 -6.95
CA ASN A 37 -13.47 -2.54 -6.80
C ASN A 37 -13.80 -2.85 -5.33
N GLN A 38 -12.79 -3.22 -4.53
CA GLN A 38 -12.96 -3.45 -3.09
C GLN A 38 -13.34 -2.16 -2.36
N ILE A 39 -12.70 -1.04 -2.69
CA ILE A 39 -13.04 0.27 -2.11
C ILE A 39 -14.47 0.67 -2.48
N ASP A 40 -14.89 0.43 -3.72
CA ASP A 40 -16.26 0.71 -4.16
C ASP A 40 -17.31 -0.11 -3.40
N GLN A 41 -17.02 -1.39 -3.12
CA GLN A 41 -17.87 -2.23 -2.26
C GLN A 41 -17.93 -1.70 -0.83
N GLN A 42 -16.80 -1.28 -0.27
CA GLN A 42 -16.74 -0.70 1.09
C GLN A 42 -17.53 0.61 1.18
N LEU A 43 -17.44 1.48 0.17
CA LEU A 43 -18.22 2.71 0.09
C LEU A 43 -19.72 2.42 0.10
N GLN A 44 -20.18 1.48 -0.72
CA GLN A 44 -21.58 1.05 -0.75
C GLN A 44 -22.04 0.48 0.61
N GLN A 45 -21.19 -0.30 1.27
CA GLN A 45 -21.50 -0.85 2.58
C GLN A 45 -21.67 0.24 3.64
N ILE A 46 -20.76 1.23 3.67
CA ILE A 46 -20.84 2.38 4.59
C ILE A 46 -22.13 3.18 4.35
N ASP A 47 -22.53 3.35 3.10
CA ASP A 47 -23.78 4.01 2.75
C ASP A 47 -25.00 3.29 3.33
N MET A 48 -25.07 1.97 3.16
CA MET A 48 -26.15 1.15 3.70
C MET A 48 -26.15 1.10 5.22
N GLU A 49 -24.98 1.00 5.86
CA GLU A 49 -24.83 1.06 7.31
C GLU A 49 -25.28 2.41 7.87
N GLY A 50 -24.91 3.49 7.19
CA GLY A 50 -25.27 4.84 7.57
C GLY A 50 -26.78 5.10 7.51
N GLN A 51 -27.42 4.72 6.41
CA GLN A 51 -28.88 4.83 6.28
C GLN A 51 -29.61 3.99 7.33
N ARG A 52 -29.13 2.77 7.61
CA ARG A 52 -29.70 1.92 8.66
C ARG A 52 -29.57 2.54 10.06
N ALA A 53 -28.41 3.11 10.38
CA ALA A 53 -28.17 3.77 11.66
C ALA A 53 -29.09 4.99 11.85
N ILE A 54 -29.21 5.85 10.83
CA ILE A 54 -30.11 7.02 10.85
C ILE A 54 -31.57 6.56 11.01
N SER A 55 -31.99 5.55 10.26
CA SER A 55 -33.36 5.00 10.35
C SER A 55 -33.67 4.42 11.73
N ALA A 56 -32.70 3.78 12.38
CA ALA A 56 -32.87 3.23 13.72
C ALA A 56 -33.06 4.34 14.76
N VAL A 57 -32.26 5.41 14.69
CA VAL A 57 -32.37 6.59 15.56
C VAL A 57 -33.72 7.30 15.36
N GLN A 58 -34.17 7.44 14.11
CA GLN A 58 -35.48 8.03 13.79
C GLN A 58 -36.64 7.20 14.36
N LYS A 59 -36.59 5.87 14.27
CA LYS A 59 -37.63 4.97 14.81
C LYS A 59 -37.73 5.01 16.34
N GLN A 60 -36.63 5.29 17.02
CA GLN A 60 -36.60 5.44 18.49
C GLN A 60 -37.04 6.82 18.97
N SER A 61 -37.16 7.79 18.05
CA SER A 61 -37.54 9.16 18.39
C SER A 61 -39.05 9.36 18.40
N LEU A 62 -39.54 10.19 19.33
CA LEU A 62 -40.90 10.73 19.28
C LEU A 62 -41.03 11.60 18.02
N GLN A 63 -42.18 11.58 17.34
CA GLN A 63 -42.43 12.47 16.20
C GLN A 63 -43.10 13.77 16.67
N PRO A 64 -42.50 14.96 16.41
CA PRO A 64 -41.24 15.22 15.69
C PRO A 64 -39.98 14.97 16.54
N PRO A 65 -38.85 14.60 15.90
CA PRO A 65 -37.60 14.28 16.60
C PRO A 65 -37.09 15.48 17.40
N GLY A 66 -36.73 15.23 18.66
CA GLY A 66 -36.17 16.25 19.55
C GLY A 66 -34.72 16.64 19.18
N PRO A 67 -34.19 17.74 19.75
CA PRO A 67 -32.86 18.24 19.44
C PRO A 67 -31.73 17.22 19.70
N GLN A 68 -31.89 16.33 20.69
CA GLN A 68 -30.92 15.25 20.96
C GLN A 68 -30.87 14.22 19.83
N THR A 69 -32.02 13.87 19.23
CA THR A 69 -32.09 12.94 18.09
C THR A 69 -31.42 13.54 16.86
N LEU A 70 -31.63 14.84 16.62
CA LEU A 70 -31.00 15.55 15.49
C LEU A 70 -29.47 15.56 15.63
N GLN A 71 -28.94 15.83 16.82
CA GLN A 71 -27.49 15.79 17.08
C GLN A 71 -26.90 14.39 16.87
N GLN A 72 -27.61 13.33 17.26
CA GLN A 72 -27.15 11.95 17.02
C GLN A 72 -27.09 11.61 15.52
N ILE A 73 -28.10 12.03 14.75
CA ILE A 73 -28.13 11.84 13.29
C ILE A 73 -26.97 12.61 12.63
N GLU A 74 -26.74 13.85 13.04
CA GLU A 74 -25.62 14.67 12.56
C GLU A 74 -24.27 14.00 12.84
N ASN A 75 -24.04 13.52 14.07
CA ASN A 75 -22.82 12.81 14.43
C ASN A 75 -22.59 11.56 13.58
N ILE A 76 -23.64 10.76 13.35
CA ILE A 76 -23.57 9.59 12.45
C ILE A 76 -23.18 10.02 11.04
N GLN A 77 -23.78 11.09 10.52
CA GLN A 77 -23.51 11.60 9.18
C GLN A 77 -22.08 12.12 9.03
N VAL A 78 -21.55 12.83 10.04
CA VAL A 78 -20.16 13.28 10.08
C VAL A 78 -19.20 12.09 10.05
N GLN A 79 -19.43 11.06 10.87
CA GLN A 79 -18.58 9.85 10.89
C GLN A 79 -18.59 9.11 9.56
N ILE A 80 -19.77 8.98 8.92
CA ILE A 80 -19.90 8.38 7.59
C ILE A 80 -19.10 9.17 6.56
N ASN A 81 -19.26 10.49 6.55
CA ASN A 81 -18.59 11.36 5.60
C ASN A 81 -17.06 11.32 5.77
N GLN A 82 -16.56 11.26 7.00
CA GLN A 82 -15.12 11.10 7.27
C GLN A 82 -14.59 9.79 6.67
N LYS A 83 -15.21 8.65 7.00
CA LYS A 83 -14.80 7.34 6.45
C LYS A 83 -14.87 7.29 4.93
N LYS A 84 -15.92 7.86 4.33
CA LYS A 84 -16.05 7.95 2.87
C LYS A 84 -14.93 8.77 2.26
N SER A 85 -14.59 9.93 2.84
CA SER A 85 -13.51 10.77 2.34
C SER A 85 -12.18 10.02 2.33
N GLU A 86 -11.86 9.28 3.40
CA GLU A 86 -10.65 8.45 3.47
C GLU A 86 -10.61 7.38 2.36
N LEU A 87 -11.73 6.67 2.15
CA LEU A 87 -11.83 5.67 1.09
C LEU A 87 -11.76 6.29 -0.31
N LEU A 88 -12.38 7.44 -0.53
CA LEU A 88 -12.33 8.15 -1.81
C LEU A 88 -10.92 8.65 -2.11
N GLU A 89 -10.17 9.09 -1.10
CA GLU A 89 -8.76 9.44 -1.24
C GLU A 89 -7.92 8.22 -1.65
N GLN A 90 -8.11 7.08 -0.97
CA GLN A 90 -7.45 5.82 -1.35
C GLN A 90 -7.80 5.40 -2.78
N LYS A 91 -9.08 5.51 -3.18
CA LYS A 91 -9.52 5.22 -4.55
C LYS A 91 -8.83 6.12 -5.56
N ASN A 92 -8.77 7.42 -5.28
CA ASN A 92 -8.10 8.39 -6.14
C ASN A 92 -6.60 8.07 -6.29
N GLN A 93 -5.93 7.66 -5.20
CA GLN A 93 -4.54 7.23 -5.26
C GLN A 93 -4.36 5.98 -6.15
N SER A 94 -5.21 4.96 -6.00
CA SER A 94 -5.16 3.76 -6.86
C SER A 94 -5.43 4.08 -8.33
N LEU A 95 -6.36 5.01 -8.62
CA LEU A 95 -6.63 5.49 -9.97
C LEU A 95 -5.43 6.23 -10.59
N GLN A 96 -4.76 7.08 -9.80
CA GLN A 96 -3.54 7.76 -10.24
C GLN A 96 -2.41 6.76 -10.51
N ASN A 97 -2.26 5.74 -9.66
CA ASN A 97 -1.28 4.68 -9.88
C ASN A 97 -1.60 3.89 -11.17
N LEU A 98 -2.88 3.59 -11.42
CA LEU A 98 -3.32 2.90 -12.64
C LEU A 98 -3.01 3.73 -13.90
N GLN A 99 -3.15 5.05 -13.84
CA GLN A 99 -2.74 5.94 -14.92
C GLN A 99 -1.22 5.93 -15.12
N GLN A 100 -0.43 6.03 -14.05
CA GLN A 100 1.02 6.00 -14.12
C GLN A 100 1.54 4.70 -14.76
N VAL A 101 0.98 3.55 -14.42
CA VAL A 101 1.36 2.25 -14.99
C VAL A 101 1.18 2.19 -16.51
N GLN A 102 0.17 2.90 -17.05
CA GLN A 102 -0.04 2.97 -18.50
C GLN A 102 1.08 3.72 -19.22
N PHE A 103 1.68 4.72 -18.56
CA PHE A 103 2.75 5.55 -19.13
C PHE A 103 4.15 4.97 -18.97
N LEU A 104 4.34 3.91 -18.17
CA LEU A 104 5.63 3.24 -18.06
C LEU A 104 6.04 2.65 -19.40
N GLU A 105 7.31 2.70 -19.73
CA GLU A 105 7.83 2.08 -20.96
C GLU A 105 8.20 0.63 -20.71
N LEU A 106 8.16 -0.21 -21.75
CA LEU A 106 8.68 -1.58 -21.64
C LEU A 106 10.18 -1.55 -21.37
N ASP A 107 10.66 -2.54 -20.63
CA ASP A 107 12.05 -2.68 -20.17
C ASP A 107 12.54 -1.58 -19.21
N GLN A 108 11.68 -0.64 -18.81
CA GLN A 108 11.96 0.29 -17.74
C GLN A 108 12.04 -0.45 -16.40
N GLU A 109 12.99 -0.07 -15.54
CA GLU A 109 13.03 -0.54 -14.14
C GLU A 109 12.21 0.39 -13.23
N VAL A 110 11.34 -0.21 -12.42
CA VAL A 110 10.55 0.50 -11.40
C VAL A 110 10.79 -0.11 -10.03
N ASN A 111 10.76 0.73 -8.99
CA ASN A 111 10.79 0.24 -7.63
C ASN A 111 9.47 -0.47 -7.31
N GLN A 112 9.55 -1.73 -6.88
CA GLN A 112 8.37 -2.54 -6.58
C GLN A 112 8.13 -2.60 -5.06
N PHE A 113 9.14 -3.02 -4.29
CA PHE A 113 9.07 -3.07 -2.83
C PHE A 113 10.47 -3.10 -2.21
N GLN A 114 10.51 -3.08 -0.87
CA GLN A 114 11.73 -3.28 -0.10
C GLN A 114 11.58 -4.52 0.77
N MET A 115 12.68 -5.22 0.99
CA MET A 115 12.72 -6.37 1.90
C MET A 115 13.92 -6.28 2.84
N GLU A 116 13.84 -6.98 3.97
CA GLU A 116 14.98 -7.10 4.87
C GLU A 116 15.92 -8.21 4.41
N GLY A 117 17.21 -7.92 4.44
CA GLY A 117 18.29 -8.88 4.25
C GLY A 117 19.27 -8.83 5.40
N PHE A 118 20.17 -9.80 5.44
CA PHE A 118 21.29 -9.82 6.38
C PHE A 118 22.60 -9.87 5.61
N PHE A 119 23.63 -9.21 6.14
CA PHE A 119 24.97 -9.25 5.57
C PHE A 119 26.02 -9.20 6.67
N ARG A 120 27.22 -9.68 6.35
CA ARG A 120 28.36 -9.67 7.27
C ARG A 120 29.24 -8.46 7.01
N VAL A 121 29.70 -7.84 8.09
CA VAL A 121 30.67 -6.75 8.08
C VAL A 121 31.89 -7.13 8.89
N GLU A 122 33.07 -6.82 8.36
CA GLU A 122 34.38 -6.96 9.00
C GLU A 122 35.14 -5.60 8.94
N PRO A 123 36.13 -5.36 9.84
CA PRO A 123 36.97 -4.17 9.76
C PRO A 123 37.62 -4.02 8.39
N GLY A 124 37.42 -2.87 7.76
CA GLY A 124 37.92 -2.56 6.40
C GLY A 124 36.84 -2.59 5.32
N ASP A 125 35.65 -3.12 5.61
CA ASP A 125 34.53 -3.10 4.67
C ASP A 125 33.98 -1.68 4.44
N ASN A 126 33.54 -1.43 3.20
CA ASN A 126 32.74 -0.24 2.89
C ASN A 126 31.27 -0.50 3.23
N LEU A 127 30.88 -0.11 4.44
CA LEU A 127 29.51 -0.30 4.92
C LEU A 127 28.45 0.34 4.02
N ILE A 128 28.72 1.52 3.45
CA ILE A 128 27.74 2.23 2.60
C ILE A 128 27.47 1.44 1.33
N SER A 129 28.52 0.92 0.68
CA SER A 129 28.37 0.08 -0.52
C SER A 129 27.62 -1.21 -0.22
N LYS A 130 27.86 -1.84 0.93
CA LYS A 130 27.16 -3.07 1.35
C LYS A 130 25.69 -2.86 1.73
N LEU A 131 25.30 -1.64 2.07
CA LEU A 131 23.90 -1.28 2.32
C LEU A 131 23.12 -0.99 1.02
N GLN A 132 23.81 -0.63 -0.06
CA GLN A 132 23.20 -0.32 -1.36
C GLN A 132 23.08 -1.58 -2.21
N VAL A 133 22.10 -2.43 -1.86
CA VAL A 133 21.81 -3.66 -2.62
C VAL A 133 20.42 -3.60 -3.24
N GLU A 134 20.36 -4.00 -4.50
CA GLU A 134 19.14 -4.08 -5.28
C GLU A 134 19.00 -5.47 -5.92
N VAL A 135 17.77 -5.97 -5.99
CA VAL A 135 17.41 -7.16 -6.76
C VAL A 135 16.49 -6.71 -7.90
N VAL A 136 16.83 -7.05 -9.13
CA VAL A 136 16.02 -6.76 -10.30
C VAL A 136 15.27 -8.02 -10.71
N LEU A 137 13.95 -7.89 -10.83
CA LEU A 137 13.04 -8.96 -11.21
C LEU A 137 12.51 -8.74 -12.62
N ARG A 138 12.35 -9.82 -13.38
CA ARG A 138 11.51 -9.87 -14.58
C ARG A 138 10.49 -10.97 -14.39
N ASP A 139 9.20 -10.61 -14.37
CA ASP A 139 8.09 -11.55 -14.22
C ASP A 139 8.24 -12.53 -13.04
N GLY A 140 8.71 -12.01 -11.90
CA GLY A 140 8.93 -12.79 -10.67
C GLY A 140 10.24 -13.59 -10.62
N VAL A 141 11.05 -13.57 -11.68
CA VAL A 141 12.36 -14.22 -11.74
C VAL A 141 13.46 -13.18 -11.49
N VAL A 142 14.47 -13.53 -10.68
CA VAL A 142 15.64 -12.67 -10.47
C VAL A 142 16.45 -12.59 -11.77
N GLU A 143 16.49 -11.41 -12.36
CA GLU A 143 17.28 -11.12 -13.55
C GLU A 143 18.69 -10.64 -13.19
N ASP A 144 18.81 -9.81 -12.15
CA ASP A 144 20.09 -9.25 -11.72
C ASP A 144 20.12 -8.98 -10.20
N ILE A 145 21.31 -9.00 -9.62
CA ILE A 145 21.56 -8.58 -8.23
C ILE A 145 22.71 -7.58 -8.24
N ARG A 146 22.43 -6.36 -7.80
CA ARG A 146 23.35 -5.23 -7.84
C ARG A 146 23.74 -4.80 -6.43
N GLY A 147 25.02 -4.45 -6.26
CA GLY A 147 25.57 -4.00 -4.98
C GLY A 147 26.71 -4.90 -4.48
N ASP A 148 27.29 -4.53 -3.34
CA ASP A 148 28.36 -5.29 -2.69
C ASP A 148 27.74 -6.33 -1.72
N ILE A 149 27.79 -7.61 -2.10
CA ILE A 149 26.97 -8.68 -1.49
C ILE A 149 27.70 -9.36 -0.34
#